data_AF-A0A9E4S5E4-F1
#
_entry.id   AF-A0A9E4S5E4-F1
#
_cell.length_a   1.000
_cell.length_b   1.000
_cell.length_c   1.000
_cell.angle_alpha   90.00
_cell.angle_beta   90.00
_cell.angle_gamma   90.00
#
_symmetry.space_group_name_H-M   'P 1'
#
loop_
_entity.id
_entity.type
_entity.pdbx_description
1 polymer ?
#
loop_
_entity_poly.entity_id
_entity_poly.type
_entity_poly.pdbx_seq_one_letter_code
_entity_poly.pdbx_strand_id
1 'polypeptide(L)'
;MVISIVVQIDNEAHKLIQFHRLLRDSIDVLRHTFEIWYVNDGSTDDTGEVVRGIIRDDHRVHLINLSRNYGHQAARLTMTSSGYS
;
A
#
# COMPACT_ATOMS: atom_id res chain seq x y z
N MET A 1 19.06 -6.43 16.71
CA MET A 1 18.81 -5.39 15.67
C MET A 1 17.61 -5.85 14.87
N VAL A 2 16.64 -4.96 14.65
CA VAL A 2 15.46 -5.24 13.82
C VAL A 2 15.72 -4.69 12.42
N ILE A 3 15.34 -5.43 11.39
CA ILE A 3 15.43 -5.02 9.99
C ILE A 3 14.01 -4.77 9.48
N SER A 4 13.70 -3.54 9.11
CA SER A 4 12.40 -3.18 8.55
C SER A 4 12.46 -3.24 7.02
N ILE A 5 11.55 -3.99 6.41
CA ILE A 5 11.37 -4.10 4.97
C ILE A 5 10.13 -3.29 4.60
N VAL A 6 10.29 -2.27 3.75
CA VAL A 6 9.17 -1.42 3.31
C VAL A 6 8.84 -1.76 1.86
N VAL A 7 7.56 -2.04 1.59
CA VAL A 7 7.07 -2.46 0.26
C VAL A 7 5.90 -1.57 -0.14
N GLN A 8 6.04 -0.85 -1.25
CA GLN A 8 4.91 -0.12 -1.84
C GLN A 8 4.01 -1.06 -2.65
N ILE A 9 2.70 -0.90 -2.50
CA ILE A 9 1.69 -1.72 -3.19
C ILE A 9 0.61 -0.83 -3.79
N ASP A 10 0.23 -1.10 -5.04
CA ASP A 10 -0.84 -0.40 -5.76
C ASP A 10 -1.51 -1.35 -6.76
N ASN A 11 -2.78 -1.70 -6.53
CA ASN A 11 -3.60 -2.57 -7.39
C ASN A 11 -2.99 -3.93 -7.76
N GLU A 12 -2.39 -4.61 -6.78
CA GLU A 12 -1.64 -5.87 -6.96
C GLU A 12 -2.18 -7.03 -6.10
N ALA A 13 -3.47 -6.99 -5.74
CA ALA A 13 -4.11 -7.95 -4.83
C ALA A 13 -3.81 -9.42 -5.16
N HIS A 14 -3.87 -9.79 -6.45
CA HIS A 14 -3.68 -11.17 -6.90
C HIS A 14 -2.24 -11.70 -6.74
N LYS A 15 -1.23 -10.82 -6.78
CA LYS A 15 0.18 -11.21 -6.68
C LYS A 15 0.71 -11.14 -5.25
N LEU A 16 0.05 -10.33 -4.41
CA LEU A 16 0.53 -9.97 -3.08
C LEU A 16 0.70 -11.19 -2.16
N ILE A 17 -0.21 -12.17 -2.20
CA ILE A 17 -0.09 -13.41 -1.40
C ILE A 17 1.16 -14.21 -1.79
N GLN A 18 1.39 -14.40 -3.10
CA GLN A 18 2.55 -15.14 -3.57
C GLN A 18 3.85 -14.41 -3.24
N PHE A 19 3.88 -13.09 -3.45
CA PHE A 19 5.00 -12.24 -3.08
C PHE A 19 5.33 -12.35 -1.59
N HIS A 20 4.32 -12.21 -0.71
CA HIS A 20 4.51 -12.29 0.73
C HIS A 20 5.07 -13.64 1.15
N ARG A 21 4.56 -14.75 0.58
CA ARG A 21 5.09 -16.10 0.84
C ARG A 21 6.57 -16.20 0.48
N LEU A 22 6.96 -15.75 -0.71
CA LEU A 22 8.36 -15.80 -1.16
C LEU A 22 9.26 -14.92 -0.28
N LEU A 23 8.79 -13.73 0.10
CA LEU A 23 9.50 -12.84 1.00
C LEU A 23 9.73 -13.51 2.36
N ARG A 24 8.66 -14.05 2.96
CA ARG A 24 8.69 -14.77 4.23
C ARG A 24 9.69 -15.93 4.18
N ASP A 25 9.57 -16.81 3.19
CA ASP A 25 10.45 -17.97 3.03
C ASP A 25 11.92 -17.54 2.87
N SER A 26 12.18 -16.35 2.30
CA SER A 26 13.54 -15.80 2.13
C SER A 26 14.12 -15.19 3.40
N ILE A 27 13.30 -14.59 4.27
CA ILE A 27 13.76 -13.92 5.50
C ILE A 27 13.78 -14.86 6.71
N ASP A 28 12.93 -15.89 6.73
CA ASP A 28 12.83 -16.83 7.86
C ASP A 28 14.10 -17.68 8.03
N VAL A 29 14.91 -17.85 6.97
CA VAL A 29 16.20 -18.55 7.04
C VAL A 29 17.32 -17.69 7.61
N LEU A 30 17.09 -16.38 7.76
CA LEU A 30 18.08 -15.43 8.25
C LEU A 30 17.97 -15.27 9.77
N ARG A 31 19.11 -15.15 10.46
CA ARG A 31 19.16 -14.99 11.92
C ARG A 31 18.95 -13.53 12.35
N HIS A 32 17.88 -12.91 11.87
CA HIS A 32 17.49 -11.54 12.19
C HIS A 32 16.00 -11.43 12.49
N THR A 33 15.63 -10.41 13.27
CA THR A 33 14.23 -10.04 13.46
C THR A 33 13.82 -9.11 12.34
N PHE A 34 12.73 -9.42 11.64
CA PHE A 34 12.20 -8.62 10.55
C PHE A 34 10.83 -8.06 10.89
N GLU A 35 10.55 -6.90 10.32
CA GLU A 35 9.21 -6.31 10.22
C GLU A 35 8.95 -5.97 8.75
N ILE A 36 7.71 -6.12 8.31
CA ILE A 36 7.30 -5.86 6.92
C ILE A 36 6.24 -4.77 6.94
N TRP A 37 6.52 -3.65 6.27
CA TRP A 37 5.64 -2.50 6.16
C TRP A 37 5.13 -2.37 4.74
N TYR A 38 3.88 -2.78 4.52
CA TYR A 38 3.19 -2.54 3.27
C TYR A 38 2.60 -1.13 3.26
N VAL A 39 3.00 -0.33 2.28
CA VAL A 39 2.51 1.03 2.09
C VAL A 39 1.59 1.04 0.87
N ASN A 40 0.28 1.14 1.12
CA ASN A 40 -0.74 1.23 0.10
C ASN A 40 -1.07 2.69 -0.17
N ASP A 41 -0.71 3.20 -1.35
CA ASP A 41 -0.91 4.58 -1.78
C ASP A 41 -2.20 4.77 -2.58
N GLY A 42 -3.30 4.26 -2.04
CA GLY A 42 -4.62 4.44 -2.65
C GLY A 42 -4.95 3.45 -3.75
N SER A 43 -4.65 2.17 -3.55
CA SER A 43 -5.23 1.10 -4.36
C SER A 43 -6.76 1.23 -4.42
N THR A 44 -7.32 0.94 -5.58
CA THR A 44 -8.77 0.91 -5.85
C THR A 44 -9.36 -0.49 -5.83
N ASP A 45 -8.50 -1.51 -5.79
CA ASP A 45 -8.87 -2.92 -5.66
C ASP A 45 -8.76 -3.42 -4.21
N ASP A 46 -8.83 -4.74 -4.05
CA ASP A 46 -8.78 -5.41 -2.74
C ASP A 46 -7.37 -5.49 -2.12
N THR A 47 -6.35 -4.81 -2.68
CA THR A 47 -4.95 -4.88 -2.20
C THR A 47 -4.83 -4.64 -0.70
N GLY A 48 -5.54 -3.64 -0.17
CA GLY A 48 -5.53 -3.36 1.27
C GLY A 48 -6.20 -4.45 2.12
N GLU A 49 -7.23 -5.12 1.61
CA GLU A 49 -7.89 -6.23 2.31
C GLU A 49 -7.00 -7.48 2.30
N VAL A 50 -6.30 -7.73 1.19
CA VAL A 50 -5.33 -8.83 1.10
C VAL A 50 -4.22 -8.66 2.15
N VAL A 51 -3.67 -7.46 2.35
CA VAL A 51 -2.69 -7.23 3.44
C VAL A 51 -3.32 -7.45 4.81
N ARG A 52 -4.58 -7.04 5.04
CA ARG A 52 -5.27 -7.32 6.31
C ARG A 52 -5.45 -8.81 6.57
N GLY A 53 -5.62 -9.62 5.52
CA GLY A 53 -5.57 -11.07 5.61
C GLY A 53 -4.20 -11.56 6.06
N ILE A 54 -3.14 -11.08 5.40
CA ILE A 54 -1.75 -11.44 5.72
C ILE A 54 -1.41 -11.12 7.20
N ILE A 55 -1.84 -9.96 7.73
CA ILE A 55 -1.58 -9.56 9.12
C ILE A 55 -2.15 -10.55 10.15
N ARG A 56 -3.25 -11.25 9.81
CA ARG A 56 -3.83 -12.27 10.69
C ARG A 56 -2.95 -13.51 10.81
N ASP A 57 -2.14 -13.78 9.78
CA ASP A 57 -1.27 -14.96 9.69
C ASP A 57 0.20 -14.66 10.04
N ASP A 58 0.67 -13.43 9.80
CA ASP A 58 2.03 -12.98 10.11
C ASP A 58 2.01 -11.64 10.88
N HIS A 59 2.25 -11.72 12.19
CA HIS A 59 2.25 -10.56 13.11
C HIS A 59 3.40 -9.58 12.89
N ARG A 60 4.39 -9.91 12.05
CA ARG A 60 5.48 -8.99 11.68
C ARG A 60 5.05 -7.98 10.61
N VAL A 61 3.84 -8.13 10.08
CA VAL A 61 3.32 -7.34 8.97
C VAL A 61 2.51 -6.16 9.49
N HIS A 62 2.74 -5.00 8.86
CA HIS A 62 2.05 -3.75 9.12
C HIS A 62 1.55 -3.17 7.81
N LEU A 63 0.37 -2.52 7.86
CA LEU A 63 -0.22 -1.82 6.73
C LEU A 63 -0.31 -0.32 7.03
N ILE A 64 0.31 0.48 6.17
CA ILE A 64 0.09 1.92 6.10
C ILE A 64 -0.77 2.17 4.85
N ASN A 65 -2.01 2.61 5.05
CA ASN A 65 -2.81 3.16 3.96
C ASN A 65 -2.58 4.66 3.91
N LEU A 66 -1.91 5.13 2.87
CA LEU A 66 -1.94 6.55 2.54
C LEU A 66 -3.32 6.78 1.94
N SER A 67 -4.13 7.58 2.63
CA SER A 67 -5.31 8.15 1.99
C SER A 67 -4.79 8.90 0.76
N ARG A 68 -5.29 8.56 -0.43
CA ARG A 68 -5.28 9.54 -1.52
C ARG A 68 -5.75 10.84 -0.88
N ASN A 69 -5.10 11.95 -1.21
CA ASN A 69 -5.87 13.16 -1.38
C ASN A 69 -7.04 12.80 -2.32
N TYR A 70 -8.16 12.32 -1.75
CA TYR A 70 -9.46 12.45 -2.36
C TYR A 70 -9.53 13.93 -2.71
N GLY A 71 -9.54 14.20 -4.00
CA GLY A 71 -9.11 15.48 -4.53
C GLY A 71 -9.74 16.65 -3.80
N HIS A 72 -8.92 17.63 -3.45
CA HIS A 72 -9.23 18.93 -4.00
C HIS A 72 -9.11 18.86 -5.52
N GLN A 73 -10.12 18.26 -6.16
CA GLN A 73 -10.76 18.87 -7.31
C GLN A 73 -11.54 20.12 -6.83
N ALA A 74 -10.87 20.99 -6.05
CA ALA A 74 -11.32 22.34 -5.83
C ALA A 74 -10.77 23.14 -7.01
N ALA A 75 -11.67 23.41 -7.96
CA ALA A 75 -11.55 24.46 -8.95
C ALA A 75 -10.33 24.41 -9.89
N ARG A 76 -10.45 23.62 -10.96
CA ARG A 76 -10.06 24.13 -12.27
C ARG A 76 -11.29 24.26 -13.18
N LEU A 77 -12.32 24.94 -12.67
CA LEU A 77 -13.34 25.50 -13.54
C LEU A 77 -12.70 26.67 -14.29
N THR A 78 -12.33 26.39 -15.52
CA THR A 78 -11.94 27.32 -16.57
C THR A 78 -12.84 28.58 -16.56
N MET A 79 -12.36 29.69 -15.99
CA MET A 79 -12.92 31.01 -16.26
C MET A 79 -12.26 31.56 -17.54
N THR A 80 -12.55 30.94 -18.69
CA THR A 80 -12.41 31.63 -19.97
C THR A 80 -13.59 32.58 -20.12
N SER A 81 -13.31 33.87 -19.95
CA SER A 81 -13.96 35.02 -20.60
C SER A 81 -15.44 34.86 -20.99
N SER A 82 -16.33 35.46 -20.22
CA SER A 82 -17.62 35.97 -20.73
C SER A 82 -17.97 37.23 -19.97
N GLY A 83 -17.34 38.33 -20.39
CA GLY A 83 -17.64 39.69 -20.00
C GLY A 83 -17.58 40.56 -21.25
N TYR A 84 -18.53 40.36 -22.15
CA TYR A 84 -18.91 41.30 -23.20
C TYR A 84 -20.36 41.03 -23.59
N SER A 85 -21.26 41.79 -22.98
CA SER A 85 -22.52 42.33 -23.54
C SER A 85 -23.08 43.32 -22.54
#